data_AF-A0A0F9CKU2-F1
#
_entry.id   AF-A0A0F9CKU2-F1
#
_cell.length_a   1.000
_cell.length_b   1.000
_cell.length_c   1.000
_cell.angle_alpha   90.00
_cell.angle_beta   90.00
_cell.angle_gamma   90.00
#
_symmetry.space_group_name_H-M   'P 1'
#
loop_
_entity.id
_entity.type
_entity.pdbx_description
1 polymer ?
#
loop_
_entity_poly.entity_id
_entity_poly.type
_entity_poly.pdbx_seq_one_letter_code
_entity_poly.pdbx_strand_id
1 'polypeptide(L)'
;MAGQYILDADGKPVECSDLREWGHWLNSSAERVVEATELVGGGKVSTVFLGIDYNFAGKGDPVLWETMLFWDGHDDDQTMERYTSQAAAKEGHARWVKQYGGKLTGRYIELGDE
;
A
#
# COMPACT_ATOMS: atom_id res chain seq x y z
N MET A 1 10.21 -1.00 -20.21
CA MET A 1 10.79 -1.18 -18.86
C MET A 1 9.89 -0.44 -17.91
N ALA A 2 9.53 -1.01 -16.75
CA ALA A 2 8.86 -0.25 -15.70
C ALA A 2 9.83 0.82 -15.19
N GLY A 3 9.39 2.08 -15.07
CA GLY A 3 10.22 3.17 -14.58
C GLY A 3 10.50 3.05 -13.08
N GLN A 4 11.71 3.43 -12.65
CA GLN A 4 12.10 3.52 -11.25
C GLN A 4 11.88 4.95 -10.74
N TYR A 5 11.32 5.08 -9.54
CA TYR A 5 11.01 6.36 -8.93
C TYR A 5 11.44 6.38 -7.46
N ILE A 6 11.83 7.56 -6.99
CA ILE A 6 12.06 7.89 -5.57
C ILE A 6 11.19 9.09 -5.19
N LEU A 7 11.01 9.34 -3.90
CA LEU A 7 10.38 10.58 -3.44
C LEU A 7 11.45 11.65 -3.20
N ASP A 8 11.19 12.87 -3.67
CA ASP A 8 11.99 14.04 -3.30
C ASP A 8 11.67 14.54 -1.87
N ALA A 9 12.34 15.60 -1.44
CA ALA A 9 12.14 16.19 -0.12
C ALA A 9 10.72 16.74 0.12
N ASP A 10 9.96 17.02 -0.95
CA ASP A 10 8.56 17.46 -0.88
C ASP A 10 7.58 16.28 -0.95
N GLY A 11 8.09 15.04 -1.05
CA GLY A 11 7.28 13.83 -1.18
C GLY A 11 6.72 13.62 -2.59
N LYS A 12 7.28 14.25 -3.62
CA LYS A 12 6.87 14.06 -5.02
C LYS A 12 7.68 12.96 -5.69
N PRO A 13 7.06 12.14 -6.56
CA PRO A 13 7.78 11.12 -7.31
C PRO A 13 8.70 11.79 -8.34
N VAL A 14 9.97 11.39 -8.34
CA VAL A 14 10.95 11.74 -9.37
C VAL A 14 11.55 10.47 -9.95
N GLU A 15 11.75 10.44 -11.26
CA GLU A 15 12.41 9.32 -11.94
C GLU A 15 13.87 9.21 -11.47
N CYS A 16 14.29 7.99 -11.15
CA CYS A 16 15.66 7.70 -10.74
C CYS A 16 16.27 6.69 -11.71
N SER A 17 17.12 7.16 -12.61
CA SER A 17 17.80 6.29 -13.58
C SER A 17 18.98 5.52 -12.99
N ASP A 18 19.51 5.95 -11.83
CA ASP A 18 20.58 5.23 -11.14
C ASP A 18 19.99 4.11 -10.29
N LEU A 19 20.15 2.87 -10.75
CA LEU A 19 19.64 1.67 -10.06
C LEU A 19 20.24 1.45 -8.67
N ARG A 20 21.46 1.94 -8.41
CA ARG A 20 22.07 1.83 -7.08
C ARG A 20 21.44 2.83 -6.13
N GLU A 21 21.31 4.08 -6.56
CA GLU A 21 20.62 5.11 -5.79
C GLU A 21 19.19 4.68 -5.47
N TRP A 22 18.44 4.27 -6.49
CA TRP A 22 17.09 3.74 -6.33
C TRP A 22 17.04 2.53 -5.39
N GLY A 23 17.96 1.57 -5.55
CA GLY A 23 18.02 0.38 -4.71
C GLY A 23 18.35 0.70 -3.24
N HIS A 24 19.24 1.67 -3.00
CA HIS A 24 19.50 2.16 -1.64
C HIS A 24 18.27 2.85 -1.06
N TRP A 25 17.65 3.73 -1.84
CA TRP A 25 16.43 4.43 -1.42
C TRP A 25 15.32 3.44 -1.06
N LEU A 26 15.04 2.46 -1.91
CA LEU A 26 13.96 1.48 -1.73
C LEU A 26 14.13 0.60 -0.49
N ASN A 27 15.37 0.24 -0.15
CA ASN A 27 15.71 -0.64 0.97
C ASN A 27 15.79 0.10 2.32
N SER A 28 16.05 1.41 2.31
CA SER A 28 16.30 2.19 3.52
C SER A 28 15.11 3.03 4.00
N SER A 29 14.04 3.14 3.22
CA SER A 29 13.04 4.19 3.41
C SER A 29 11.82 3.73 4.22
N ALA A 30 11.86 4.02 5.52
CA ALA A 30 10.63 4.27 6.29
C ALA A 30 9.73 5.32 5.60
N GLU A 31 10.34 6.22 4.81
CA GLU A 31 9.70 7.24 3.97
C GLU A 31 8.75 6.69 2.90
N ARG A 32 8.80 5.37 2.61
CA ARG A 32 7.83 4.74 1.69
C ARG A 32 6.45 4.61 2.28
N VAL A 33 6.33 4.53 3.61
CA VAL A 33 5.04 4.40 4.26
C VAL A 33 4.37 5.77 4.28
N VAL A 34 3.33 5.93 3.47
CA VAL A 34 2.53 7.15 3.42
C VAL A 34 1.59 7.21 4.62
N GLU A 35 0.95 6.09 4.94
CA GLU A 35 -0.02 5.98 6.01
C GLU A 35 -0.17 4.52 6.45
N ALA A 36 -0.33 4.28 7.74
CA ALA A 36 -0.62 2.96 8.28
C ALA A 36 -1.63 3.11 9.42
N THR A 37 -2.70 2.32 9.37
CA THR A 37 -3.77 2.33 10.36
C THR A 37 -4.03 0.91 10.85
N GLU A 38 -3.86 0.72 12.16
CA GLU A 38 -4.27 -0.50 12.84
C GLU A 38 -5.80 -0.51 13.00
N LEU A 39 -6.41 -1.66 12.71
CA LEU A 39 -7.84 -1.89 12.79
C LEU A 39 -8.19 -2.66 14.06
N VAL A 40 -9.42 -2.49 14.52
CA VAL A 40 -9.98 -3.33 15.58
C VAL A 40 -10.05 -4.78 15.09
N GLY A 41 -9.52 -5.72 15.86
CA GLY A 41 -9.47 -7.15 15.49
C GLY A 41 -8.15 -7.61 14.88
N GLY A 42 -7.13 -6.75 14.83
CA GLY A 42 -5.75 -7.13 14.47
C GLY A 42 -5.40 -6.98 12.99
N GLY A 43 -6.31 -6.44 12.18
CA GLY A 43 -6.00 -6.05 10.80
C GLY A 43 -5.24 -4.72 10.74
N LYS A 44 -4.59 -4.45 9.61
CA LYS A 44 -3.85 -3.21 9.33
C LYS A 44 -4.04 -2.79 7.89
N VAL A 45 -4.41 -1.54 7.65
CA VAL A 45 -4.37 -0.93 6.31
C VAL A 45 -3.05 -0.18 6.18
N SER A 46 -2.29 -0.44 5.12
CA SER A 46 -1.01 0.22 4.85
C SER A 46 -1.01 0.81 3.45
N THR A 47 -0.68 2.08 3.34
CA THR A 47 -0.50 2.80 2.08
C THR A 47 0.97 3.13 1.90
N VAL A 48 1.54 2.70 0.78
CA VAL A 48 2.97 2.85 0.50
C VAL A 48 3.22 3.44 -0.88
N PHE A 49 4.40 4.04 -1.03
CA PHE A 49 5.02 4.32 -2.31
C PHE A 49 5.82 3.09 -2.78
N LEU A 50 5.53 2.65 -4.01
CA LEU A 50 6.08 1.42 -4.60
C LEU A 50 7.53 1.61 -5.08
N GLY A 51 7.87 2.81 -5.57
CA GLY A 51 9.17 3.09 -6.17
C GLY A 51 9.39 2.45 -7.55
N ILE A 52 8.44 1.68 -8.05
CA ILE A 52 8.44 1.12 -9.40
C ILE A 52 7.06 1.34 -10.02
N ASP A 53 7.04 1.68 -11.30
CA ASP A 53 5.79 1.85 -12.04
C ASP A 53 5.13 0.50 -12.35
N TYR A 54 3.98 0.25 -11.73
CA TYR A 54 3.16 -0.93 -11.97
C TYR A 54 2.26 -0.82 -13.22
N ASN A 55 2.37 0.27 -13.99
CA ASN A 55 1.73 0.41 -15.28
C ASN A 55 2.53 -0.29 -16.39
N PHE A 56 2.38 -1.62 -16.50
CA PHE A 56 3.10 -2.42 -17.49
C PHE A 56 2.73 -2.10 -18.95
N ALA A 57 1.60 -1.41 -19.19
CA ALA A 57 1.20 -0.98 -20.53
C ALA A 57 2.00 0.24 -21.02
N GLY A 58 2.65 0.98 -20.13
CA GLY A 58 3.41 2.19 -20.45
C GLY A 58 2.54 3.32 -21.04
N LYS A 59 1.24 3.35 -20.69
CA LYS A 59 0.29 4.36 -21.17
C LYS A 59 -0.42 5.03 -20.01
N GLY A 60 -0.41 6.36 -19.99
CA GLY A 60 -1.00 7.15 -18.91
C GLY A 60 -0.01 7.39 -17.77
N ASP A 61 -0.53 7.86 -16.64
CA ASP A 61 0.26 8.19 -15.46
C ASP A 61 0.88 6.93 -14.83
N PRO A 62 2.06 7.04 -14.20
CA PRO A 62 2.69 5.91 -13.53
C PRO A 62 1.89 5.50 -12.28
N VAL A 63 1.79 4.19 -12.05
CA VAL A 63 1.12 3.61 -10.89
C VAL A 63 2.15 3.37 -9.80
N LEU A 64 2.26 4.32 -8.86
CA LEU A 64 3.35 4.39 -7.88
C LEU A 64 2.90 4.24 -6.43
N TRP A 65 1.59 4.16 -6.16
CA TRP A 65 1.08 3.99 -4.80
C TRP A 65 0.20 2.75 -4.70
N GLU A 66 0.19 2.16 -3.52
CA GLU A 66 -0.60 0.98 -3.20
C GLU A 66 -1.18 1.13 -1.79
N THR A 67 -2.44 0.73 -1.63
CA THR A 67 -3.07 0.51 -0.33
C THR A 67 -3.41 -0.96 -0.20
N MET A 68 -3.00 -1.58 0.90
CA MET A 68 -3.14 -3.02 1.14
C MET A 68 -3.67 -3.29 2.54
N LEU A 69 -4.47 -4.34 2.67
CA LEU A 69 -4.98 -4.86 3.94
C LEU A 69 -4.10 -6.04 4.35
N PHE A 70 -3.60 -6.01 5.57
CA PHE A 70 -2.94 -7.12 6.22
C PHE A 70 -3.81 -7.57 7.38
N TRP A 71 -4.37 -8.77 7.33
CA TRP A 71 -5.21 -9.29 8.38
C TRP A 71 -5.19 -10.83 8.33
N ASP A 72 -4.29 -11.41 9.11
CA ASP A 72 -4.12 -12.87 9.16
C ASP A 72 -5.44 -13.58 9.51
N GLY A 73 -5.83 -14.56 8.70
CA GLY A 73 -7.09 -15.29 8.83
C GLY A 73 -8.36 -14.58 8.35
N HIS A 74 -8.27 -13.36 7.78
CA HIS A 74 -9.42 -12.67 7.17
C HIS A 74 -9.52 -12.99 5.67
N ASP A 75 -10.74 -13.12 5.14
CA ASP A 75 -10.98 -13.48 3.72
C ASP A 75 -10.35 -12.49 2.73
N ASP A 76 -10.29 -11.21 3.12
CA ASP A 76 -9.70 -10.12 2.32
C ASP A 76 -8.20 -9.88 2.61
N ASP A 77 -7.51 -10.76 3.35
CA ASP A 77 -6.07 -10.60 3.60
C ASP A 77 -5.29 -10.41 2.29
N GLN A 78 -4.31 -9.49 2.32
CA GLN A 78 -3.46 -9.13 1.18
C GLN A 78 -4.21 -8.60 -0.05
N THR A 79 -5.49 -8.24 0.09
CA THR A 79 -6.18 -7.46 -0.94
C THR A 79 -5.50 -6.10 -1.07
N MET A 80 -5.37 -5.60 -2.29
CA MET A 80 -4.72 -4.30 -2.58
C MET A 80 -5.41 -3.52 -3.69
N GLU A 81 -5.29 -2.20 -3.63
CA GLU A 81 -5.66 -1.26 -4.69
C GLU A 81 -4.47 -0.34 -4.97
N ARG A 82 -4.25 -0.02 -6.26
CA ARG A 82 -3.10 0.79 -6.71
C ARG A 82 -3.56 2.10 -7.34
N TYR A 83 -2.73 3.13 -7.21
CA TYR A 83 -3.09 4.50 -7.55
C TYR A 83 -1.96 5.22 -8.30
N THR A 84 -2.36 6.18 -9.12
CA THR A 84 -1.46 7.08 -9.86
C THR A 84 -1.17 8.39 -9.12
N SER A 85 -1.74 8.57 -7.91
CA SER A 85 -1.43 9.72 -7.06
C SER A 85 -1.49 9.37 -5.57
N GLN A 86 -0.67 10.05 -4.77
CA GLN A 86 -0.69 9.92 -3.31
C GLN A 86 -2.04 10.33 -2.71
N ALA A 87 -2.68 11.38 -3.25
CA ALA A 87 -3.97 11.86 -2.77
C ALA A 87 -5.06 10.80 -2.94
N ALA A 88 -5.17 10.19 -4.14
CA ALA A 88 -6.11 9.11 -4.38
C ALA A 88 -5.82 7.88 -3.50
N ALA A 89 -4.54 7.58 -3.24
CA ALA A 89 -4.15 6.51 -2.33
C ALA A 89 -4.59 6.76 -0.89
N LYS A 90 -4.50 8.00 -0.38
CA LYS A 90 -5.02 8.39 0.94
C LYS A 90 -6.55 8.33 1.03
N GLU A 91 -7.25 8.74 -0.03
CA GLU A 91 -8.70 8.56 -0.10
C GLU A 91 -9.08 7.07 -0.09
N GLY A 92 -8.32 6.25 -0.81
CA GLY A 92 -8.38 4.79 -0.76
C GLY A 92 -8.20 4.23 0.63
N HIS A 93 -7.13 4.62 1.31
CA HIS A 93 -6.85 4.27 2.69
C HIS A 93 -8.03 4.56 3.61
N ALA A 94 -8.56 5.79 3.57
CA ALA A 94 -9.70 6.18 4.40
C ALA A 94 -10.96 5.35 4.10
N ARG A 95 -11.21 5.00 2.83
CA ARG A 95 -12.31 4.07 2.46
C ARG A 95 -12.11 2.70 3.09
N TRP A 96 -10.90 2.15 3.04
CA TRP A 96 -10.57 0.83 3.58
C TRP A 96 -10.66 0.81 5.11
N VAL A 97 -10.10 1.81 5.78
CA VAL A 97 -10.23 1.96 7.24
C VAL A 97 -11.70 2.06 7.65
N LYS A 98 -12.53 2.77 6.88
CA LYS A 98 -13.97 2.83 7.16
C LYS A 98 -14.68 1.48 6.93
N GLN A 99 -14.32 0.79 5.85
CA GLN A 99 -14.91 -0.51 5.50
C GLN A 99 -14.57 -1.59 6.54
N TYR A 100 -13.31 -1.67 6.94
CA TYR A 100 -12.78 -2.74 7.78
C TYR A 100 -12.69 -2.38 9.28
N GLY A 101 -12.52 -1.10 9.61
CA GLY A 101 -12.47 -0.63 11.00
C GLY A 101 -13.84 -0.51 11.68
N GLY A 102 -14.93 -0.72 10.93
CA GLY A 102 -16.29 -0.47 11.38
C GLY A 102 -17.09 -1.68 11.87
N LYS A 103 -16.63 -2.93 11.73
CA LYS A 103 -17.41 -4.09 12.18
C LYS A 103 -16.53 -5.24 12.65
N LEU A 104 -16.68 -5.62 13.92
CA LEU A 104 -16.52 -7.02 14.32
C LEU A 104 -17.63 -7.81 13.62
N THR A 105 -17.43 -8.21 12.35
CA THR A 105 -18.27 -9.26 11.79
C THR A 105 -17.77 -10.57 12.38
N GLY A 106 -18.35 -10.93 13.52
CA GLY A 106 -18.10 -12.20 14.18
C GLY A 106 -18.33 -13.36 13.22
N ARG A 107 -17.24 -13.94 12.74
CA ARG A 107 -17.14 -15.34 12.33
C ARG A 107 -15.82 -15.89 12.85
N TYR A 108 -15.73 -15.97 14.17
CA TYR A 108 -15.11 -17.17 14.74
C TYR A 108 -16.14 -18.28 14.53
N ILE A 109 -15.88 -19.22 13.63
CA ILE A 109 -16.56 -20.52 13.65
C ILE A 109 -15.48 -21.56 13.89
N GLU A 110 -15.51 -22.05 15.12
CA GLU A 110 -15.05 -23.35 15.61
C GLU A 110 -13.55 -23.65 15.49
N LEU A 111 -12.84 -23.31 16.58
CA LEU A 111 -11.86 -24.25 17.13
C LEU A 111 -12.56 -25.60 17.24
N GLY A 112 -12.14 -26.57 16.44
CA GLY A 112 -12.53 -27.95 16.63
C GLY A 112 -12.07 -28.39 18.02
N ASP A 113 -13.04 -28.68 18.88
CA ASP A 113 -12.85 -29.33 20.16
C ASP A 113 -12.36 -30.78 19.96
N GLU A 114 -11.53 -31.20 20.94
CA GLU A 114 -11.04 -32.55 21.32
C GLU A 114 -9.91 -33.21 20.50
#